data_AF-A0AA85J5X2-F1
#
_entry.id   AF-A0AA85J5X2-F1
#
_cell.length_a   1.000
_cell.length_b   1.000
_cell.length_c   1.000
_cell.angle_alpha   90.00
_cell.angle_beta   90.00
_cell.angle_gamma   90.00
#
_symmetry.space_group_name_H-M   'P 1'
#
loop_
_entity.id
_entity.type
_entity.pdbx_description
1 polymer ?
#
loop_
_entity_poly.entity_id
_entity_poly.type
_entity_poly.pdbx_seq_one_letter_code
_entity_poly.pdbx_strand_id
1 'polypeptide(L)'
;MVKKTKKQKLSFPEVQGWVPYKAFSKKKLEVESTESQYAEAPKDWKEPKFNPEDNPHGRLFASSSYVTLFPKYREKYLIEIWPALKRIMMEHHIRVELNVAESTMEVRTTPKTFDPFIILKARDVTRLLARSVPMEQAIRVLDDEFFADIIEINLNNRERFVKRRNRLIGHDGETLKALELSTNCYIVIQGKTVAVVGRYNDLKEVRRIVQGCIYDNTHPAYSIKRLLIIKKLSMDPTKHDISWDRFLPKMKKKVLSRRRKPHKVRKKKEYNPFPPPPVQSKIDIELEKGTYFLAESERKRLKMESVITKSNKISKERQKAKRAAVLIPPEERNNNNNTDGGGNESKRMKLEAI
;
A
#
# COMPACT_ATOMS: atom_id res chain seq x y z
N MET A 1 -32.65 9.39 50.33
CA MET A 1 -34.01 9.22 49.78
C MET A 1 -33.98 9.39 48.27
N VAL A 2 -33.95 8.31 47.48
CA VAL A 2 -33.99 8.38 46.01
C VAL A 2 -35.38 7.94 45.56
N LYS A 3 -36.18 8.87 45.04
CA LYS A 3 -37.55 8.64 44.57
C LYS A 3 -37.53 7.68 43.37
N LYS A 4 -38.05 6.46 43.54
CA LYS A 4 -38.33 5.54 42.42
C LYS A 4 -39.51 6.08 41.63
N THR A 5 -39.26 6.62 40.44
CA THR A 5 -40.31 6.95 39.48
C THR A 5 -40.89 5.65 38.91
N LYS A 6 -42.18 5.39 39.15
CA LYS A 6 -42.92 4.32 38.48
C LYS A 6 -43.04 4.69 37.01
N LYS A 7 -42.23 4.08 36.14
CA LYS A 7 -42.40 4.18 34.69
C LYS A 7 -43.77 3.60 34.32
N GLN A 8 -44.68 4.44 33.83
CA GLN A 8 -45.91 3.98 33.19
C GLN A 8 -45.54 3.12 31.97
N LYS A 9 -46.10 1.91 31.91
CA LYS A 9 -46.06 1.08 30.69
C LYS A 9 -47.21 1.54 29.81
N LEU A 10 -46.89 2.19 28.69
CA LEU A 10 -47.85 2.44 27.62
C LEU A 10 -48.04 1.12 26.85
N SER A 11 -49.27 0.60 26.84
CA SER A 11 -49.67 -0.53 26.00
C SER A 11 -50.04 -0.01 24.62
N PHE A 12 -49.23 -0.35 23.61
CA PHE A 12 -49.56 -0.05 22.22
C PHE A 12 -50.35 -1.23 21.63
N PRO A 13 -51.38 -0.98 20.79
CA PRO A 13 -52.09 -2.05 20.10
C PRO A 13 -51.15 -2.79 19.13
N GLU A 14 -51.28 -4.12 19.06
CA GLU A 14 -50.49 -4.96 18.15
C GLU A 14 -50.93 -4.71 16.71
N VAL A 15 -50.14 -3.92 15.97
CA VAL A 15 -50.32 -3.72 14.53
C VAL A 15 -49.61 -4.86 13.81
N GLN A 16 -50.36 -5.63 13.01
CA GLN A 16 -49.82 -6.75 12.25
C GLN A 16 -48.69 -6.27 11.31
N GLY A 17 -47.48 -6.76 11.54
CA GLY A 17 -46.27 -6.38 10.79
C GLY A 17 -45.37 -5.31 11.45
N TRP A 18 -45.76 -4.76 12.61
CA TRP A 18 -44.89 -3.83 13.35
C TRP A 18 -43.88 -4.59 14.22
N VAL A 19 -42.60 -4.44 13.90
CA VAL A 19 -41.50 -4.98 14.73
C VAL A 19 -40.98 -3.87 15.64
N PRO A 20 -41.07 -4.00 16.98
CA PRO A 20 -40.57 -2.97 17.90
C PRO A 20 -39.07 -2.78 17.73
N TYR A 21 -38.65 -1.51 17.69
CA TYR A 21 -37.24 -1.13 17.61
C TYR A 21 -36.46 -1.65 18.82
N LYS A 22 -35.50 -2.55 18.57
CA LYS A 22 -34.55 -3.04 19.59
C LYS A 22 -33.41 -2.03 19.70
N ALA A 23 -33.36 -1.30 20.81
CA ALA A 23 -32.24 -0.41 21.08
C ALA A 23 -30.91 -1.18 21.08
N PHE A 24 -29.92 -0.68 20.32
CA PHE A 24 -28.57 -1.23 20.23
C PHE A 24 -27.95 -1.34 21.64
N SER A 25 -27.93 -2.54 22.21
CA SER A 25 -27.24 -2.84 23.45
C SER A 25 -25.74 -2.64 23.28
N LYS A 26 -25.11 -1.88 24.18
CA LYS A 26 -23.65 -1.66 24.27
C LYS A 26 -22.83 -2.94 24.53
N LYS A 27 -23.48 -4.07 24.84
CA LYS A 27 -22.85 -5.40 24.82
C LYS A 27 -23.11 -6.01 23.45
N LYS A 28 -22.13 -5.86 22.57
CA LYS A 28 -22.01 -6.53 21.28
C LYS A 28 -21.93 -8.03 21.55
N LEU A 29 -23.08 -8.69 21.63
CA LEU A 29 -23.17 -10.12 21.33
C LEU A 29 -22.58 -10.24 19.93
N GLU A 30 -21.56 -11.08 19.81
CA GLU A 30 -20.99 -11.48 18.54
C GLU A 30 -22.17 -11.99 17.69
N VAL A 31 -22.67 -11.11 16.82
CA VAL A 31 -23.41 -11.55 15.66
C VAL A 31 -22.36 -12.35 14.91
N GLU A 32 -22.40 -13.67 15.07
CA GLU A 32 -21.82 -14.59 14.11
C GLU A 32 -22.17 -13.98 12.76
N SER A 33 -21.14 -13.50 12.06
CA SER A 33 -21.28 -13.15 10.68
C SER A 33 -21.73 -14.43 10.01
N THR A 34 -23.04 -14.62 9.87
CA THR A 34 -23.59 -15.47 8.84
C THR A 34 -22.88 -15.00 7.59
N GLU A 35 -21.86 -15.76 7.18
CA GLU A 35 -21.23 -15.61 5.89
C GLU A 35 -22.39 -15.47 4.95
N SER A 36 -22.53 -14.30 4.33
CA SER A 36 -23.54 -14.06 3.32
C SER A 36 -23.39 -15.22 2.34
N GLN A 37 -24.35 -16.17 2.37
CA GLN A 37 -24.39 -17.29 1.46
C GLN A 37 -24.67 -16.71 0.08
N TYR A 38 -23.62 -16.22 -0.56
CA TYR A 38 -23.67 -15.91 -1.96
C TYR A 38 -23.85 -17.25 -2.67
N ALA A 39 -25.00 -17.45 -3.30
CA ALA A 39 -25.17 -18.55 -4.22
C ALA A 39 -24.14 -18.34 -5.34
N GLU A 40 -23.13 -19.21 -5.41
CA GLU A 40 -22.19 -19.20 -6.53
C GLU A 40 -22.96 -19.57 -7.79
N ALA A 41 -22.88 -18.72 -8.82
CA ALA A 41 -23.50 -19.01 -10.11
C ALA A 41 -22.94 -20.36 -10.62
N PRO A 42 -23.80 -21.26 -11.16
CA PRO A 42 -23.33 -22.50 -11.76
C PRO A 42 -22.23 -22.24 -12.79
N LYS A 43 -21.21 -23.12 -12.83
CA LYS A 43 -20.00 -22.91 -13.65
C LYS A 43 -20.29 -22.75 -15.15
N ASP A 44 -21.40 -23.29 -15.62
CA ASP A 44 -21.84 -23.25 -17.02
C ASP A 44 -22.93 -22.20 -17.28
N TRP A 45 -23.27 -21.36 -16.30
CA TRP A 45 -24.26 -20.30 -16.47
C TRP A 45 -23.74 -19.23 -17.43
N LYS A 46 -24.45 -19.03 -18.53
CA LYS A 46 -24.21 -17.93 -19.47
C LYS A 46 -25.37 -16.95 -19.39
N GLU A 47 -25.04 -15.67 -19.20
CA GLU A 47 -26.04 -14.61 -19.24
C GLU A 47 -26.65 -14.53 -20.66
N PRO A 48 -27.98 -14.50 -20.78
CA PRO A 48 -28.63 -14.35 -22.08
C PRO A 48 -28.32 -12.99 -22.67
N LYS A 49 -28.13 -12.93 -24.00
CA LYS A 49 -27.96 -11.66 -24.71
C LYS A 49 -29.25 -10.87 -24.66
N PHE A 50 -29.14 -9.57 -24.39
CA PHE A 50 -30.27 -8.66 -24.44
C PHE A 50 -30.54 -8.27 -25.89
N ASN A 51 -31.71 -8.65 -26.42
CA ASN A 51 -32.12 -8.35 -27.78
C ASN A 51 -33.07 -7.14 -27.82
N PRO A 52 -33.22 -6.48 -28.97
CA PRO A 52 -34.20 -5.40 -29.14
C PRO A 52 -35.64 -5.84 -28.83
N GLU A 53 -35.95 -7.13 -29.01
CA GLU A 53 -37.27 -7.72 -28.73
C GLU A 53 -37.59 -7.76 -27.22
N ASP A 54 -36.57 -7.84 -26.36
CA ASP A 54 -36.73 -7.88 -24.91
C ASP A 54 -37.15 -6.52 -24.33
N ASN A 55 -37.05 -5.44 -25.13
CA ASN A 55 -37.53 -4.11 -24.79
C ASN A 55 -38.55 -3.60 -25.83
N PRO A 56 -39.81 -4.06 -25.78
CA PRO A 56 -40.84 -3.73 -26.79
C PRO A 56 -41.13 -2.23 -26.91
N HIS A 57 -40.95 -1.48 -25.82
CA HIS A 57 -41.16 -0.03 -25.81
C HIS A 57 -39.90 0.76 -26.20
N GLY A 58 -38.75 0.08 -26.33
CA GLY A 58 -37.50 0.52 -26.99
C GLY A 58 -36.83 1.79 -26.45
N ARG A 59 -37.50 2.53 -25.57
CA ARG A 59 -37.10 3.85 -25.09
C ARG A 59 -36.63 3.74 -23.65
N LEU A 60 -35.41 4.20 -23.41
CA LEU A 60 -34.96 4.51 -22.05
C LEU A 60 -35.72 5.75 -21.56
N PHE A 61 -36.10 5.75 -20.27
CA PHE A 61 -36.86 6.86 -19.68
C PHE A 61 -36.05 8.17 -19.63
N ALA A 62 -34.73 8.07 -19.49
CA ALA A 62 -33.82 9.19 -19.41
C ALA A 62 -32.62 9.00 -20.35
N SER A 63 -32.09 10.11 -20.84
CA SER A 63 -30.81 10.11 -21.56
C SER A 63 -29.66 10.06 -20.57
N SER A 64 -28.72 9.14 -20.78
CA SER A 64 -27.46 9.06 -20.05
C SER A 64 -26.33 9.59 -20.92
N SER A 65 -25.51 10.48 -20.36
CA SER A 65 -24.28 10.96 -21.00
C SER A 65 -23.07 10.79 -20.09
N TYR A 66 -21.94 10.44 -20.69
CA TYR A 66 -20.65 10.38 -19.99
C TYR A 66 -19.59 11.12 -20.79
N VAL A 67 -18.76 11.87 -20.08
CA VAL A 67 -17.66 12.63 -20.65
C VAL A 67 -16.35 12.11 -20.08
N THR A 68 -15.38 11.85 -20.96
CA THR A 68 -14.03 11.42 -20.61
C THR A 68 -13.02 12.41 -21.18
N LEU A 69 -12.13 12.95 -20.34
CA LEU A 69 -11.01 13.77 -20.78
C LEU A 69 -9.88 12.89 -21.32
N PHE A 70 -9.22 13.34 -22.38
CA PHE A 70 -8.03 12.67 -22.92
C PHE A 70 -6.82 13.61 -22.97
N PRO A 71 -5.59 13.07 -22.92
CA PRO A 71 -4.38 13.89 -23.02
C PRO A 71 -4.14 14.44 -24.43
N LYS A 72 -3.61 15.66 -24.54
CA LYS A 72 -3.34 16.35 -25.81
C LYS A 72 -2.57 15.52 -26.84
N TYR A 73 -1.57 14.75 -26.43
CA TYR A 73 -0.79 13.92 -27.36
C TYR A 73 -1.62 12.82 -28.05
N ARG A 74 -2.80 12.48 -27.51
CA ARG A 74 -3.68 11.42 -28.02
C ARG A 74 -4.62 11.92 -29.14
N GLU A 75 -4.78 13.23 -29.25
CA GLU A 75 -5.70 13.91 -30.18
C GLU A 75 -5.56 13.44 -31.63
N LYS A 76 -4.34 13.44 -32.17
CA LYS A 76 -4.07 13.06 -33.58
C LYS A 76 -4.64 11.69 -33.93
N TYR A 77 -4.43 10.71 -33.06
CA TYR A 77 -4.97 9.36 -33.28
C TYR A 77 -6.48 9.31 -33.13
N LEU A 78 -7.04 10.00 -32.12
CA LEU A 78 -8.48 9.99 -31.91
C LEU A 78 -9.23 10.57 -33.12
N ILE A 79 -8.70 11.63 -33.73
CA ILE A 79 -9.25 12.21 -34.96
C ILE A 79 -9.26 11.18 -36.09
N GLU A 80 -8.16 10.44 -36.28
CA GLU A 80 -8.02 9.42 -37.32
C GLU A 80 -9.03 8.27 -37.17
N ILE A 81 -9.17 7.73 -35.95
CA ILE A 81 -10.06 6.58 -35.70
C ILE A 81 -11.53 6.96 -35.48
N TRP A 82 -11.84 8.26 -35.30
CA TRP A 82 -13.17 8.72 -34.89
C TRP A 82 -14.31 8.27 -35.82
N PRO A 83 -14.17 8.37 -37.17
CA PRO A 83 -15.23 7.96 -38.08
C PRO A 83 -15.58 6.48 -37.94
N ALA A 84 -14.56 5.63 -37.77
CA ALA A 84 -14.75 4.20 -37.55
C ALA A 84 -15.44 3.94 -36.20
N LEU A 85 -15.08 4.68 -35.15
CA LEU A 85 -15.65 4.50 -33.80
C LEU A 85 -17.12 4.89 -33.80
N LYS A 86 -17.45 5.99 -34.47
CA LYS A 86 -18.82 6.47 -34.63
C LYS A 86 -19.69 5.44 -35.34
N ARG A 87 -19.18 4.77 -36.39
CA ARG A 87 -19.91 3.70 -37.10
C ARG A 87 -20.27 2.55 -36.17
N ILE A 88 -19.29 2.02 -35.44
CA ILE A 88 -19.47 0.88 -34.53
C ILE A 88 -20.41 1.22 -33.37
N MET A 89 -20.29 2.43 -32.81
CA MET A 89 -21.15 2.85 -31.71
C MET A 89 -22.60 3.13 -32.16
N MET A 90 -22.79 3.54 -33.42
CA MET A 90 -24.13 3.70 -34.00
C MET A 90 -24.85 2.36 -34.22
N GLU A 91 -24.13 1.25 -34.44
CA GLU A 91 -24.73 -0.10 -34.49
C GLU A 91 -25.44 -0.45 -33.17
N HIS A 92 -24.93 0.06 -32.05
CA HIS A 92 -25.55 -0.03 -30.73
C HIS A 92 -26.46 1.15 -30.37
N HIS A 93 -26.78 2.02 -31.33
CA HIS A 93 -27.60 3.22 -31.13
C HIS A 93 -27.04 4.20 -30.09
N ILE A 94 -25.72 4.29 -29.97
CA ILE A 94 -25.02 5.25 -29.09
C ILE A 94 -24.44 6.38 -29.94
N ARG A 95 -24.67 7.63 -29.50
CA ARG A 95 -24.07 8.81 -30.11
C ARG A 95 -22.74 9.12 -29.42
N VAL A 96 -21.70 9.34 -30.21
CA VAL A 96 -20.36 9.70 -29.70
C VAL A 96 -19.89 10.98 -30.35
N GLU A 97 -19.39 11.92 -29.54
CA GLU A 97 -18.88 13.23 -29.96
C GLU A 97 -17.46 13.47 -29.44
N LEU A 98 -16.61 14.07 -30.28
CA LEU A 98 -15.23 14.42 -29.95
C LEU A 98 -15.13 15.93 -29.95
N ASN A 99 -14.83 16.50 -28.78
CA ASN A 99 -14.50 17.91 -28.65
C ASN A 99 -12.98 18.06 -28.52
N VAL A 100 -12.36 18.51 -29.61
CA VAL A 100 -10.91 18.71 -29.68
C VAL A 100 -10.46 19.91 -28.84
N ALA A 101 -11.24 21.00 -28.83
CA ALA A 101 -10.90 22.21 -28.10
C ALA A 101 -10.81 21.98 -26.58
N GLU A 102 -11.76 21.21 -26.03
CA GLU A 102 -11.79 20.86 -24.62
C GLU A 102 -11.03 19.56 -24.29
N SER A 103 -10.52 18.85 -25.31
CA SER A 103 -9.93 17.52 -25.18
C SER A 103 -10.83 16.51 -24.46
N THR A 104 -12.12 16.50 -24.82
CA THR A 104 -13.14 15.63 -24.24
C THR A 104 -13.80 14.72 -25.28
N MET A 105 -14.12 13.50 -24.86
CA MET A 105 -14.93 12.55 -25.60
C MET A 105 -16.23 12.36 -24.85
N GLU A 106 -17.35 12.47 -25.55
CA GLU A 106 -18.67 12.30 -24.96
C GLU A 106 -19.40 11.12 -25.60
N VAL A 107 -20.04 10.29 -24.77
CA VAL A 107 -20.96 9.23 -25.18
C VAL A 107 -22.34 9.55 -24.64
N ARG A 108 -23.37 9.44 -25.49
CA ARG A 108 -24.77 9.70 -25.14
C ARG A 108 -25.67 8.58 -25.64
N THR A 109 -26.64 8.17 -24.83
CA THR A 109 -27.73 7.31 -25.27
C THR A 109 -28.65 8.06 -26.23
N THR A 110 -29.29 7.34 -27.15
CA THR A 110 -30.32 7.89 -28.04
C THR A 110 -31.68 7.33 -27.65
N PRO A 111 -32.80 7.92 -28.11
CA PRO A 111 -34.13 7.35 -27.89
C PRO A 111 -34.34 5.96 -28.49
N LYS A 112 -33.44 5.50 -29.35
CA LYS A 112 -33.45 4.19 -30.00
C LYS A 112 -32.55 3.16 -29.28
N THR A 113 -31.84 3.56 -28.23
CA THR A 113 -31.00 2.64 -27.46
C THR A 113 -31.89 1.68 -26.68
N PHE A 114 -31.88 0.41 -27.10
CA PHE A 114 -32.71 -0.63 -26.47
C PHE A 114 -32.06 -1.18 -25.19
N ASP A 115 -30.74 -1.40 -25.20
CA ASP A 115 -29.96 -1.93 -24.06
C ASP A 115 -29.63 -0.81 -23.05
N PRO A 116 -30.03 -0.94 -21.77
CA PRO A 116 -29.69 0.04 -20.75
C PRO A 116 -28.21 0.02 -20.32
N PHE A 117 -27.51 -1.11 -20.44
CA PHE A 117 -26.14 -1.28 -19.90
C PHE A 117 -25.04 -0.99 -20.92
N ILE A 118 -25.33 -1.01 -22.22
CA ILE A 118 -24.35 -0.72 -23.28
C ILE A 118 -23.67 0.65 -23.13
N ILE A 119 -24.35 1.64 -22.54
CA ILE A 119 -23.76 2.96 -22.28
C ILE A 119 -22.58 2.90 -21.28
N LEU A 120 -22.63 1.98 -20.31
CA LEU A 120 -21.54 1.77 -19.35
C LEU A 120 -20.30 1.19 -20.05
N LYS A 121 -20.52 0.29 -21.01
CA LYS A 121 -19.45 -0.26 -21.85
C LYS A 121 -18.87 0.79 -22.79
N ALA A 122 -19.70 1.60 -23.43
CA ALA A 122 -19.24 2.71 -24.26
C ALA A 122 -18.43 3.74 -23.46
N ARG A 123 -18.83 4.03 -22.23
CA ARG A 123 -18.02 4.82 -21.28
C ARG A 123 -16.66 4.15 -21.06
N ASP A 124 -16.61 2.85 -20.83
CA ASP A 124 -15.34 2.16 -20.60
C ASP A 124 -14.45 2.13 -21.85
N VAL A 125 -15.02 2.03 -23.06
CA VAL A 125 -14.29 2.20 -24.32
C VAL A 125 -13.63 3.59 -24.39
N THR A 126 -14.37 4.67 -24.12
CA THR A 126 -13.77 6.03 -24.13
C THR A 126 -12.67 6.20 -23.07
N ARG A 127 -12.86 5.61 -21.88
CA ARG A 127 -11.82 5.61 -20.83
C ARG A 127 -10.57 4.84 -21.25
N LEU A 128 -10.69 3.73 -21.95
CA LEU A 128 -9.56 2.98 -22.48
C LEU A 128 -8.82 3.74 -23.58
N LEU A 129 -9.54 4.37 -24.51
CA LEU A 129 -8.97 5.19 -25.57
C LEU A 129 -8.15 6.37 -25.00
N ALA A 130 -8.65 6.99 -23.93
CA ALA A 130 -7.94 8.04 -23.19
C ALA A 130 -6.64 7.54 -22.53
N ARG A 131 -6.57 6.24 -22.21
CA ARG A 131 -5.37 5.55 -21.65
C ARG A 131 -4.50 4.91 -22.73
N SER A 132 -4.59 5.41 -23.96
CA SER A 132 -3.77 5.00 -25.11
C SER A 132 -3.94 3.53 -25.52
N VAL A 133 -5.07 2.89 -25.17
CA VAL A 133 -5.43 1.59 -25.74
C VAL A 133 -5.82 1.78 -27.21
N PRO A 134 -5.37 0.91 -28.13
CA PRO A 134 -5.78 0.97 -29.53
C PRO A 134 -7.25 0.61 -29.67
N MET A 135 -7.89 1.18 -30.69
CA MET A 135 -9.31 1.05 -30.97
C MET A 135 -9.78 -0.42 -31.04
N GLU A 136 -9.05 -1.25 -31.78
CA GLU A 136 -9.36 -2.67 -31.98
C GLU A 136 -9.50 -3.44 -30.68
N GLN A 137 -8.65 -3.12 -29.69
CA GLN A 137 -8.70 -3.77 -28.38
C GLN A 137 -9.77 -3.16 -27.48
N ALA A 138 -10.03 -1.85 -27.60
CA ALA A 138 -11.04 -1.18 -26.81
C ALA A 138 -12.47 -1.61 -27.19
N ILE A 139 -12.76 -1.78 -28.49
CA ILE A 139 -14.09 -2.17 -28.99
C ILE A 139 -14.54 -3.52 -28.44
N ARG A 140 -13.62 -4.44 -28.15
CA ARG A 140 -13.92 -5.77 -27.56
C ARG A 140 -14.73 -5.68 -26.26
N VAL A 141 -14.62 -4.56 -25.53
CA VAL A 141 -15.38 -4.33 -24.29
C VAL A 141 -16.88 -4.14 -24.51
N LEU A 142 -17.31 -3.90 -25.75
CA LEU A 142 -18.74 -3.87 -26.08
C LEU A 142 -19.40 -5.26 -25.95
N ASP A 143 -18.63 -6.34 -26.13
CA ASP A 143 -19.10 -7.70 -25.92
C ASP A 143 -19.31 -7.99 -24.42
N ASP A 144 -20.26 -8.87 -24.07
CA ASP A 144 -20.59 -9.20 -22.66
C ASP A 144 -19.50 -10.02 -21.96
N GLU A 145 -18.68 -10.77 -22.70
CA GLU A 145 -17.63 -11.61 -22.12
C GLU A 145 -16.39 -10.82 -21.69
N PHE A 146 -16.18 -9.63 -22.26
CA PHE A 146 -14.99 -8.82 -22.08
C PHE A 146 -15.28 -7.58 -21.24
N PHE A 147 -14.37 -7.31 -20.32
CA PHE A 147 -14.44 -6.20 -19.40
C PHE A 147 -13.15 -5.37 -19.45
N ALA A 148 -13.27 -4.13 -19.01
CA ALA A 148 -12.15 -3.21 -18.85
C ALA A 148 -11.82 -3.03 -17.37
N ASP A 149 -10.53 -2.95 -17.05
CA ASP A 149 -10.08 -2.57 -15.72
C ASP A 149 -8.97 -1.52 -15.79
N ILE A 150 -9.14 -0.43 -15.03
CA ILE A 150 -8.13 0.64 -14.93
C ILE A 150 -7.59 0.62 -13.49
N ILE A 151 -6.39 0.09 -13.36
CA ILE A 151 -5.70 -0.08 -12.08
C ILE A 151 -4.81 1.12 -11.83
N GLU A 152 -5.11 1.88 -10.79
CA GLU A 152 -4.25 2.97 -10.33
C GLU A 152 -3.07 2.42 -9.50
N ILE A 153 -1.86 2.79 -9.91
CA ILE A 153 -0.62 2.42 -9.26
C ILE A 153 0.05 3.69 -8.71
N ASN A 154 0.13 3.79 -7.38
CA ASN A 154 0.75 4.93 -6.71
C ASN A 154 1.78 4.45 -5.68
N LEU A 155 2.91 5.17 -5.58
CA LEU A 155 3.94 4.88 -4.60
C LEU A 155 4.69 6.17 -4.23
N ASN A 156 4.88 6.41 -2.93
CA ASN A 156 5.43 7.68 -2.41
C ASN A 156 6.83 8.00 -2.95
N ASN A 157 7.71 6.98 -3.02
CA ASN A 157 9.06 7.17 -3.53
C ASN A 157 9.07 7.02 -5.06
N ARG A 158 9.38 8.12 -5.76
CA ARG A 158 9.40 8.21 -7.23
C ARG A 158 10.39 7.22 -7.87
N GLU A 159 11.60 7.11 -7.36
CA GLU A 159 12.60 6.19 -7.93
C GLU A 159 12.17 4.73 -7.78
N ARG A 160 11.63 4.39 -6.60
CA ARG A 160 11.10 3.05 -6.35
C ARG A 160 9.91 2.74 -7.27
N PHE A 161 9.04 3.73 -7.50
CA PHE A 161 7.90 3.60 -8.40
C PHE A 161 8.35 3.29 -9.82
N VAL A 162 9.28 4.07 -10.37
CA VAL A 162 9.81 3.86 -11.73
C VAL A 162 10.48 2.51 -11.85
N LYS A 163 11.30 2.09 -10.87
CA LYS A 163 11.95 0.76 -10.86
C LYS A 163 10.93 -0.38 -10.83
N ARG A 164 9.87 -0.30 -10.01
CA ARG A 164 8.83 -1.34 -9.93
C ARG A 164 7.91 -1.35 -11.15
N ARG A 165 7.61 -0.20 -11.73
CA ARG A 165 6.84 -0.10 -12.98
C ARG A 165 7.62 -0.67 -14.16
N ASN A 166 8.89 -0.31 -14.30
CA ASN A 166 9.75 -0.85 -15.37
C ASN A 166 9.95 -2.38 -15.20
N ARG A 167 9.98 -2.88 -13.96
CA ARG A 167 9.96 -4.32 -13.68
C ARG A 167 8.68 -5.02 -14.18
N LEU A 168 7.52 -4.35 -14.10
CA LEU A 168 6.25 -4.89 -14.61
C LEU A 168 6.25 -4.98 -16.14
N ILE A 169 6.86 -3.99 -16.81
CA ILE A 169 7.05 -3.99 -18.28
C ILE A 169 8.05 -5.09 -18.68
N GLY A 170 9.16 -5.20 -17.95
CA GLY A 170 10.28 -6.08 -18.29
C GLY A 170 11.26 -5.42 -19.26
N HIS A 171 12.30 -6.15 -19.64
CA HIS A 171 13.18 -5.75 -20.74
C HIS A 171 12.37 -5.82 -22.05
N ASP A 172 12.38 -4.76 -22.86
CA ASP A 172 11.66 -4.63 -24.14
C ASP A 172 10.19 -5.09 -24.13
N GLY A 173 9.53 -5.04 -22.97
CA GLY A 173 8.13 -5.46 -22.82
C GLY A 173 7.91 -6.98 -22.73
N GLU A 174 8.96 -7.79 -22.61
CA GLU A 174 8.85 -9.26 -22.55
C GLU A 174 7.97 -9.75 -21.39
N THR A 175 8.13 -9.15 -20.21
CA THR A 175 7.35 -9.54 -19.02
C THR A 175 5.88 -9.17 -19.19
N LEU A 176 5.61 -8.00 -19.77
CA LEU A 176 4.27 -7.57 -20.11
C LEU A 176 3.65 -8.54 -21.13
N LYS A 177 4.39 -8.89 -22.19
CA LYS A 177 3.88 -9.80 -23.22
C LYS A 177 3.62 -11.20 -22.69
N ALA A 178 4.51 -11.72 -21.85
CA ALA A 178 4.31 -12.99 -21.16
C ALA A 178 3.08 -12.97 -20.25
N LEU A 179 2.81 -11.84 -19.58
CA LEU A 179 1.62 -11.68 -18.75
C LEU A 179 0.35 -11.67 -19.61
N GLU A 180 0.33 -10.95 -20.74
CA GLU A 180 -0.78 -10.93 -21.69
C GLU A 180 -1.13 -12.32 -22.20
N LEU A 181 -0.13 -13.10 -22.65
CA LEU A 181 -0.32 -14.48 -23.12
C LEU A 181 -0.77 -15.42 -21.98
N SER A 182 -0.29 -15.16 -20.77
CA SER A 182 -0.64 -15.98 -19.59
C SER A 182 -2.06 -15.72 -19.10
N THR A 183 -2.64 -14.53 -19.29
CA THR A 183 -4.00 -14.21 -18.84
C THR A 183 -4.98 -13.98 -19.99
N ASN A 184 -4.55 -14.08 -21.24
CA ASN A 184 -5.36 -13.71 -22.42
C ASN A 184 -5.95 -12.29 -22.32
N CYS A 185 -5.26 -11.39 -21.64
CA CYS A 185 -5.63 -9.98 -21.51
C CYS A 185 -4.75 -9.13 -22.41
N TYR A 186 -5.26 -7.96 -22.79
CA TYR A 186 -4.47 -6.89 -23.37
C TYR A 186 -4.12 -5.87 -22.27
N ILE A 187 -2.84 -5.52 -22.10
CA ILE A 187 -2.38 -4.71 -20.96
C ILE A 187 -1.58 -3.51 -21.47
N VAL A 188 -2.00 -2.30 -21.12
CA VAL A 188 -1.27 -1.06 -21.40
C VAL A 188 -0.85 -0.40 -20.10
N ILE A 189 0.46 -0.19 -19.93
CA ILE A 189 1.01 0.49 -18.77
C ILE A 189 1.32 1.93 -19.16
N GLN A 190 0.59 2.87 -18.57
CA GLN A 190 0.78 4.29 -18.85
C GLN A 190 0.89 5.12 -17.56
N GLY A 191 2.04 5.73 -17.34
CA GLY A 191 2.23 6.66 -16.22
C GLY A 191 2.00 5.98 -14.87
N LYS A 192 0.89 6.35 -14.21
CA LYS A 192 0.42 5.84 -12.90
C LYS A 192 -0.79 4.90 -13.03
N THR A 193 -1.14 4.49 -14.23
CA THR A 193 -2.29 3.62 -14.46
C THR A 193 -1.92 2.45 -15.34
N VAL A 194 -2.52 1.31 -15.07
CA VAL A 194 -2.46 0.11 -15.91
C VAL A 194 -3.86 -0.14 -16.42
N ALA A 195 -4.08 0.00 -17.72
CA ALA A 195 -5.32 -0.36 -18.38
C ALA A 195 -5.26 -1.81 -18.82
N VAL A 196 -6.30 -2.57 -18.54
CA VAL A 196 -6.39 -3.99 -18.86
C VAL A 196 -7.74 -4.26 -19.53
N VAL A 197 -7.72 -5.07 -20.59
CA VAL A 197 -8.93 -5.56 -21.26
C VAL A 197 -8.89 -7.09 -21.29
N GLY A 198 -9.95 -7.75 -20.85
CA GLY A 198 -10.00 -9.21 -20.77
C GLY A 198 -11.26 -9.73 -20.08
N ARG A 199 -11.31 -11.04 -19.85
CA ARG A 199 -12.42 -11.66 -19.10
C ARG A 199 -12.29 -11.36 -17.61
N TYR A 200 -13.41 -11.39 -16.89
CA TYR A 200 -13.48 -11.01 -15.48
C TYR A 200 -12.48 -11.75 -14.57
N ASN A 201 -12.41 -13.08 -14.69
CA ASN A 201 -11.49 -13.90 -13.89
C ASN A 201 -10.03 -13.54 -14.16
N ASP A 202 -9.68 -13.35 -15.43
CA ASP A 202 -8.34 -13.00 -15.86
C ASP A 202 -7.95 -11.59 -15.35
N LEU A 203 -8.88 -10.62 -15.38
CA LEU A 203 -8.68 -9.28 -14.82
C LEU A 203 -8.37 -9.30 -13.32
N LYS A 204 -9.09 -10.13 -12.54
CA LYS A 204 -8.85 -10.30 -11.10
C LYS A 204 -7.43 -10.80 -10.82
N GLU A 205 -6.94 -11.71 -11.64
CA GLU A 205 -5.56 -12.20 -11.54
C GLU A 205 -4.53 -11.13 -11.89
N VAL A 206 -4.72 -10.42 -13.01
CA VAL A 206 -3.83 -9.32 -13.42
C VAL A 206 -3.78 -8.25 -12.34
N ARG A 207 -4.93 -7.84 -11.78
CA ARG A 207 -5.01 -6.88 -10.68
C ARG A 207 -4.19 -7.31 -9.47
N ARG A 208 -4.31 -8.58 -9.04
CA ARG A 208 -3.49 -9.14 -7.95
C ARG A 208 -2.00 -9.08 -8.27
N ILE A 209 -1.61 -9.37 -9.50
CA ILE A 209 -0.20 -9.36 -9.93
C ILE A 209 0.37 -7.95 -9.95
N VAL A 210 -0.36 -6.99 -10.53
CA VAL A 210 0.03 -5.58 -10.59
C VAL A 210 0.18 -5.01 -9.18
N GLN A 211 -0.81 -5.24 -8.30
CA GLN A 211 -0.74 -4.80 -6.92
C GLN A 211 0.42 -5.46 -6.14
N GLY A 212 0.62 -6.77 -6.30
CA GLY A 212 1.72 -7.49 -5.67
C GLY A 212 3.11 -7.02 -6.15
N CYS A 213 3.23 -6.62 -7.43
CA CYS A 213 4.46 -6.07 -7.98
C CYS A 213 4.76 -4.67 -7.43
N ILE A 214 3.74 -3.81 -7.41
CA ILE A 214 3.89 -2.40 -7.03
C ILE A 214 3.97 -2.21 -5.52
N TYR A 215 3.14 -2.89 -4.72
CA TYR A 215 3.06 -2.69 -3.27
C TYR A 215 3.90 -3.70 -2.50
N ASP A 216 3.68 -5.00 -2.75
CA ASP A 216 4.34 -6.09 -2.00
C ASP A 216 5.78 -6.40 -2.43
N ASN A 217 6.30 -5.68 -3.44
CA ASN A 217 7.63 -5.89 -4.00
C ASN A 217 7.87 -7.30 -4.56
N THR A 218 6.81 -8.00 -4.94
CA THR A 218 6.90 -9.34 -5.51
C THR A 218 7.30 -9.23 -6.99
N HIS A 219 8.26 -10.02 -7.47
CA HIS A 219 8.64 -9.97 -8.88
C HIS A 219 7.55 -10.63 -9.76
N PRO A 220 7.08 -10.00 -10.85
CA PRO A 220 5.98 -10.52 -11.68
C PRO A 220 6.29 -11.88 -12.29
N ALA A 221 7.56 -12.18 -12.58
CA ALA A 221 8.00 -13.49 -13.06
C ALA A 221 7.55 -14.67 -12.16
N TYR A 222 7.48 -14.50 -10.84
CA TYR A 222 6.97 -15.55 -9.95
C TYR A 222 5.49 -15.82 -10.19
N SER A 223 4.71 -14.76 -10.37
CA SER A 223 3.28 -14.86 -10.67
C SER A 223 3.06 -15.48 -12.05
N ILE A 224 3.83 -15.08 -13.06
CA ILE A 224 3.76 -15.66 -14.41
C ILE A 224 4.08 -17.15 -14.37
N LYS A 225 5.15 -17.56 -13.67
CA LYS A 225 5.49 -18.98 -13.49
C LYS A 225 4.38 -19.74 -12.79
N ARG A 226 3.76 -19.14 -11.77
CA ARG A 226 2.61 -19.73 -11.06
C ARG A 226 1.41 -19.92 -12.00
N LEU A 227 1.06 -18.91 -12.80
CA LEU A 227 -0.03 -18.99 -13.78
C LEU A 227 0.23 -20.06 -14.85
N LEU A 228 1.47 -20.15 -15.34
CA LEU A 228 1.85 -21.15 -16.32
C LEU A 228 1.70 -22.58 -15.77
N ILE A 229 2.10 -22.80 -14.51
CA ILE A 229 1.92 -24.10 -13.84
C ILE A 229 0.43 -24.39 -13.65
N ILE A 230 -0.37 -23.40 -13.24
CA ILE A 230 -1.83 -23.56 -13.08
C ILE A 230 -2.47 -23.95 -14.41
N LYS A 231 -2.14 -23.26 -15.50
CA LYS A 231 -2.65 -23.58 -16.84
C LYS A 231 -2.30 -25.02 -17.25
N LYS A 232 -1.06 -25.46 -17.03
CA LYS A 232 -0.64 -26.84 -17.31
C LYS A 232 -1.39 -27.87 -16.46
N LEU A 233 -1.54 -27.61 -15.15
CA LEU A 233 -2.29 -28.49 -14.25
C LEU A 233 -3.77 -28.56 -14.58
N SER A 234 -4.35 -27.46 -15.07
CA SER A 234 -5.75 -27.40 -15.52
C SER A 234 -5.99 -28.09 -16.87
N MET A 235 -4.94 -28.31 -17.68
CA MET A 235 -5.06 -29.09 -18.92
C MET A 235 -4.97 -30.59 -18.66
N ASP A 236 -4.32 -31.01 -17.56
CA ASP A 236 -4.18 -32.41 -17.18
C ASP A 236 -5.49 -32.95 -16.54
N PRO A 237 -6.21 -33.90 -17.17
CA PRO A 237 -7.48 -34.42 -16.63
C PRO A 237 -7.33 -35.06 -15.25
N THR A 238 -6.19 -35.69 -14.96
CA THR A 238 -5.92 -36.44 -13.72
C THR A 238 -5.80 -35.60 -12.46
N LYS A 239 -5.64 -34.26 -12.59
CA LYS A 239 -5.30 -33.38 -11.47
C LYS A 239 -6.42 -32.42 -11.08
N HIS A 240 -7.61 -32.52 -11.68
CA HIS A 240 -8.73 -31.63 -11.38
C HIS A 240 -9.22 -31.76 -9.93
N ASP A 241 -9.23 -32.98 -9.38
CA ASP A 241 -9.77 -33.24 -8.03
C ASP A 241 -8.76 -33.03 -6.91
N ILE A 242 -7.47 -32.83 -7.26
CA ILE A 242 -6.37 -32.75 -6.29
C ILE A 242 -6.02 -31.28 -6.03
N SER A 243 -5.80 -30.92 -4.76
CA SER A 243 -5.32 -29.59 -4.40
C SER A 243 -3.95 -29.27 -5.03
N TRP A 244 -3.86 -28.13 -5.72
CA TRP A 244 -2.66 -27.74 -6.46
C TRP A 244 -1.55 -27.09 -5.62
N ASP A 245 -1.78 -26.79 -4.33
CA ASP A 245 -0.82 -26.04 -3.49
C ASP A 245 0.56 -26.70 -3.39
N ARG A 246 0.64 -28.03 -3.50
CA ARG A 246 1.90 -28.78 -3.51
C ARG A 246 2.77 -28.47 -4.73
N PHE A 247 2.14 -28.25 -5.88
CA PHE A 247 2.83 -28.04 -7.17
C PHE A 247 3.16 -26.57 -7.42
N LEU A 248 2.51 -25.65 -6.68
CA LEU A 248 2.70 -24.22 -6.88
C LEU A 248 3.96 -23.71 -6.16
N PRO A 249 4.81 -22.91 -6.84
CA PRO A 249 5.95 -22.28 -6.20
C PRO A 249 5.52 -21.37 -5.05
N LYS A 250 5.88 -21.73 -3.83
CA LYS A 250 5.59 -20.92 -2.64
C LYS A 250 6.56 -19.75 -2.56
N MET A 251 6.04 -18.53 -2.56
CA MET A 251 6.83 -17.33 -2.37
C MET A 251 7.22 -17.19 -0.89
N LYS A 252 8.39 -17.70 -0.51
CA LYS A 252 8.91 -17.48 0.84
C LYS A 252 9.46 -16.05 0.93
N LYS A 253 8.82 -15.19 1.71
CA LYS A 253 9.44 -13.93 2.14
C LYS A 253 10.68 -14.31 2.95
N LYS A 254 11.87 -14.11 2.39
CA LYS A 254 13.13 -14.20 3.14
C LYS A 254 13.19 -13.00 4.09
N VAL A 255 12.44 -13.06 5.18
CA VAL A 255 12.63 -12.11 6.26
C VAL A 255 13.96 -12.49 6.90
N LEU A 256 15.02 -11.71 6.66
CA LEU A 256 16.23 -11.76 7.48
C LEU A 256 15.87 -11.27 8.89
N SER A 257 15.02 -12.02 9.59
CA SER A 257 14.28 -11.56 10.77
C SER A 257 15.10 -11.58 12.05
N ARG A 258 16.38 -11.92 11.97
CA ARG A 258 17.25 -11.97 13.15
C ARG A 258 18.51 -11.14 12.96
N ARG A 259 18.34 -9.86 12.60
CA ARG A 259 19.36 -8.87 12.96
C ARG A 259 19.33 -8.76 14.48
N ARG A 260 20.29 -9.38 15.17
CA ARG A 260 20.46 -9.25 16.62
C ARG A 260 20.56 -7.76 16.95
N LYS A 261 19.68 -7.26 17.83
CA LYS A 261 19.79 -5.89 18.34
C LYS A 261 21.08 -5.80 19.15
N PRO A 262 21.90 -4.76 18.99
CA PRO A 262 23.07 -4.59 19.84
C PRO A 262 22.63 -4.47 21.30
N HIS A 263 23.40 -5.02 22.23
CA HIS A 263 23.13 -4.95 23.68
C HIS A 263 22.98 -3.49 24.17
N LYS A 264 23.62 -2.54 23.48
CA LYS A 264 23.49 -1.10 23.74
C LYS A 264 22.80 -0.44 22.55
N VAL A 265 21.49 -0.29 22.62
CA VAL A 265 20.72 0.50 21.64
C VAL A 265 20.82 1.97 22.05
N ARG A 266 21.52 2.78 21.26
CA ARG A 266 21.56 4.25 21.47
C ARG A 266 20.12 4.79 21.33
N LYS A 267 19.56 5.35 22.42
CA LYS A 267 18.29 6.09 22.37
C LYS A 267 18.50 7.33 21.49
N LYS A 268 17.57 7.62 20.57
CA LYS A 268 17.60 8.85 19.78
C LYS A 268 17.44 10.04 20.72
N LYS A 269 18.22 11.11 20.51
CA LYS A 269 18.04 12.37 21.25
C LYS A 269 16.68 12.96 20.90
N GLU A 270 16.02 13.61 21.87
CA GLU A 270 14.78 14.34 21.63
C GLU A 270 15.04 15.49 20.65
N TYR A 271 14.03 15.79 19.82
CA TYR A 271 14.13 16.85 18.83
C TYR A 271 14.15 18.21 19.54
N ASN A 272 15.30 18.88 19.49
CA ASN A 272 15.42 20.28 19.89
C ASN A 272 15.34 21.15 18.62
N PRO A 273 14.36 22.06 18.50
CA PRO A 273 14.23 22.93 17.33
C PRO A 273 15.38 23.93 17.23
N PHE A 274 16.10 24.19 18.33
CA PHE A 274 17.25 25.07 18.33
C PHE A 274 18.52 24.29 17.95
N PRO A 275 19.30 24.78 16.97
CA PRO A 275 20.59 24.18 16.68
C PRO A 275 21.50 24.30 17.91
N PRO A 276 22.39 23.32 18.16
CA PRO A 276 23.41 23.49 19.18
C PRO A 276 24.27 24.72 18.83
N PRO A 277 24.80 25.45 19.83
CA PRO A 277 25.70 26.56 19.55
C PRO A 277 26.89 26.05 18.72
N PRO A 278 27.36 26.82 17.73
CA PRO A 278 28.55 26.45 16.99
C PRO A 278 29.72 26.28 17.95
N VAL A 279 30.60 25.31 17.66
CA VAL A 279 31.83 25.17 18.42
C VAL A 279 32.67 26.43 18.17
N GLN A 280 32.97 27.17 19.23
CA GLN A 280 33.80 28.37 19.18
C GLN A 280 35.17 28.08 18.55
N SER A 281 35.72 29.04 17.80
CA SER A 281 37.06 28.88 17.25
C SER A 281 38.11 28.92 18.38
N LYS A 282 39.33 28.43 18.12
CA LYS A 282 40.43 28.54 19.09
C LYS A 282 40.69 30.01 19.49
N ILE A 283 40.55 30.93 18.52
CA ILE A 283 40.71 32.37 18.72
C ILE A 283 39.61 32.89 19.65
N ASP A 284 38.36 32.51 19.42
CA ASP A 284 37.22 32.92 20.27
C ASP A 284 37.36 32.39 21.69
N ILE A 285 37.81 31.13 21.86
CA ILE A 285 38.10 30.54 23.17
C ILE A 285 39.23 31.31 23.87
N GLU A 286 40.25 31.73 23.13
CA GLU A 286 41.37 32.51 23.67
C GLU A 286 40.98 33.94 24.02
N LEU A 287 40.10 34.57 23.22
CA LEU A 287 39.50 35.88 23.44
C LEU A 287 38.57 35.86 24.67
N GLU A 288 37.69 34.86 24.78
CA GLU A 288 36.80 34.67 25.94
C GLU A 288 37.59 34.46 27.24
N LYS A 289 38.72 33.73 27.18
CA LYS A 289 39.63 33.53 28.31
C LYS A 289 40.53 34.73 28.61
N GLY A 290 40.53 35.78 27.78
CA GLY A 290 41.47 36.90 27.86
C GLY A 290 42.94 36.54 27.59
N THR A 291 43.23 35.27 27.30
CA THR A 291 44.59 34.78 27.02
C THR A 291 45.09 35.23 25.66
N TYR A 292 44.21 35.64 24.74
CA TYR A 292 44.58 36.06 23.39
C TYR A 292 45.47 37.32 23.34
N PHE A 293 45.45 38.16 24.37
CA PHE A 293 46.27 39.37 24.43
C PHE A 293 47.60 39.18 25.18
N LEU A 294 47.77 38.07 25.89
CA LEU A 294 49.00 37.78 26.65
C LEU A 294 50.14 37.37 25.72
N ALA A 295 51.38 37.68 26.12
CA ALA A 295 52.57 37.18 25.44
C ALA A 295 52.65 35.64 25.51
N GLU A 296 53.28 35.02 24.51
CA GLU A 296 53.33 33.54 24.41
C GLU A 296 53.99 32.88 25.64
N SER A 297 55.00 33.53 26.21
CA SER A 297 55.69 33.10 27.44
C SER A 297 54.75 33.07 28.64
N GLU A 298 53.93 34.10 28.81
CA GLU A 298 52.95 34.22 29.90
C GLU A 298 51.82 33.19 29.75
N ARG A 299 51.33 32.98 28.52
CA ARG A 299 50.33 31.93 28.24
C ARG A 299 50.86 30.54 28.62
N LYS A 300 52.12 30.23 28.27
CA LYS A 300 52.75 28.95 28.60
C LYS A 300 52.89 28.76 30.10
N ARG A 301 53.31 29.79 30.83
CA ARG A 301 53.41 29.77 32.31
C ARG A 301 52.05 29.50 32.95
N LEU A 302 51.02 30.25 32.58
CA LEU A 302 49.65 30.09 33.09
C LEU A 302 49.07 28.70 32.75
N LYS A 303 49.36 28.18 31.55
CA LYS A 303 48.96 26.82 31.17
C LYS A 303 49.63 25.77 32.06
N MET A 304 50.93 25.85 32.28
CA MET A 304 51.66 24.91 33.14
C MET A 304 51.15 24.96 34.59
N GLU A 305 50.96 26.17 35.12
CA GLU A 305 50.41 26.37 36.47
C GLU A 305 48.99 25.79 36.60
N SER A 306 48.14 25.98 35.59
CA SER A 306 46.80 25.37 35.56
C SER A 306 46.83 23.84 35.52
N VAL A 307 47.84 23.24 34.89
CA VAL A 307 48.02 21.78 34.82
C VAL A 307 48.48 21.25 36.18
N ILE A 308 49.47 21.91 36.80
CA ILE A 308 50.00 21.54 38.12
C ILE A 308 48.89 21.60 39.17
N THR A 309 48.12 22.69 39.20
CA THR A 309 47.02 22.88 40.15
C THR A 309 45.91 21.84 39.96
N LYS A 310 45.50 21.54 38.71
CA LYS A 310 44.53 20.48 38.40
C LYS A 310 45.03 19.10 38.82
N SER A 311 46.28 18.77 38.51
CA SER A 311 46.91 17.51 38.90
C SER A 311 46.93 17.34 40.42
N ASN A 312 47.35 18.39 41.15
CA ASN A 312 47.36 18.38 42.61
C ASN A 312 45.95 18.20 43.19
N LYS A 313 44.92 18.83 42.58
CA LYS A 313 43.52 18.68 43.01
C LYS A 313 43.01 17.25 42.81
N ILE A 314 43.23 16.66 41.63
CA ILE A 314 42.83 15.28 41.31
C ILE A 314 43.55 14.29 42.23
N SER A 315 44.85 14.49 42.48
CA SER A 315 45.63 13.65 43.39
C SER A 315 45.06 13.68 44.82
N LYS A 316 44.75 14.88 45.34
CA LYS A 316 44.10 15.04 46.65
C LYS A 316 42.74 14.36 46.72
N GLU A 317 41.92 14.49 45.67
CA GLU A 317 40.59 13.86 45.60
C GLU A 317 40.69 12.33 45.53
N ARG A 318 41.61 11.80 44.72
CA ARG A 318 41.91 10.36 44.64
C ARG A 318 42.42 9.83 45.98
N GLN A 319 43.31 10.56 46.65
CA GLN A 319 43.80 10.19 47.99
C GLN A 319 42.65 10.19 49.01
N LYS A 320 41.75 11.19 48.98
CA LYS A 320 40.58 11.25 49.84
C LYS A 320 39.62 10.08 49.59
N ALA A 321 39.34 9.75 48.32
CA ALA A 321 38.51 8.61 47.94
C ALA A 321 39.14 7.27 48.38
N LYS A 322 40.46 7.10 48.19
CA LYS A 322 41.19 5.93 48.70
C LYS A 322 41.11 5.81 50.21
N ARG A 323 41.31 6.91 50.95
CA ARG A 323 41.18 6.93 52.42
C ARG A 323 39.76 6.60 52.88
N ALA A 324 38.75 7.14 52.20
CA ALA A 324 37.34 6.84 52.49
C ALA A 324 36.99 5.36 52.21
N ALA A 325 37.52 4.79 51.13
CA ALA A 325 37.32 3.37 50.81
C ALA A 325 37.98 2.41 51.79
N VAL A 326 39.08 2.82 52.44
CA VAL A 326 39.75 2.01 53.50
C VAL A 326 38.97 2.10 54.83
N LEU A 327 38.25 3.19 55.07
CA LEU A 327 37.46 3.37 56.30
C LEU A 327 36.13 2.60 56.30
N ILE A 328 35.62 2.24 55.11
CA ILE A 328 34.45 1.39 54.97
C ILE A 328 34.91 -0.07 55.14
N PRO A 329 34.42 -0.79 56.17
CA PRO A 329 34.71 -2.22 56.31
C PRO A 329 34.32 -2.95 55.02
N PRO A 330 35.16 -3.87 54.51
CA PRO A 330 34.78 -4.68 53.37
C PRO A 330 33.48 -5.43 53.71
N GLU A 331 32.48 -5.36 52.83
CA GLU A 331 31.25 -6.13 53.00
C GLU A 331 31.60 -7.62 53.18
N GLU A 332 31.24 -8.18 54.33
CA GLU A 332 31.35 -9.60 54.58
C GLU A 332 30.50 -10.34 53.55
N ARG A 333 31.18 -11.11 52.68
CA ARG A 333 30.48 -12.09 51.85
C ARG A 333 30.02 -13.20 52.78
N ASN A 334 28.77 -13.13 53.23
CA ASN A 334 28.08 -14.27 53.80
C ASN A 334 28.07 -15.40 52.76
N ASN A 335 29.04 -16.31 52.84
CA ASN A 335 29.08 -17.58 52.11
C ASN A 335 28.18 -18.59 52.83
N ASN A 336 26.91 -18.25 52.98
CA ASN A 336 25.85 -19.19 53.30
C ASN A 336 24.66 -18.83 52.43
N ASN A 337 24.54 -19.54 51.31
CA ASN A 337 23.28 -20.00 50.75
C ASN A 337 23.58 -20.80 49.49
N ASN A 338 23.86 -22.09 49.71
CA ASN A 338 23.66 -23.13 48.71
C ASN A 338 22.16 -23.49 48.74
N THR A 339 21.32 -22.67 48.10
CA THR A 339 19.97 -23.07 47.67
C THR A 339 19.55 -22.16 46.51
N ASP A 340 19.54 -22.77 45.33
CA ASP A 340 18.55 -22.65 44.27
C ASP A 340 18.18 -21.28 43.66
N GLY A 341 18.22 -21.25 42.32
CA GLY A 341 17.27 -20.47 41.51
C GLY A 341 17.49 -18.97 41.32
N GLY A 342 18.18 -18.62 40.22
CA GLY A 342 17.82 -17.44 39.42
C GLY A 342 18.63 -16.14 39.62
N GLY A 343 18.89 -15.44 38.50
CA GLY A 343 19.29 -14.03 38.52
C GLY A 343 20.73 -13.74 38.11
N ASN A 344 21.02 -13.79 36.81
CA ASN A 344 22.28 -13.36 36.24
C ASN A 344 22.30 -11.82 36.08
N GLU A 345 22.56 -11.06 37.16
CA GLU A 345 22.57 -9.58 37.07
C GLU A 345 23.65 -8.84 37.89
N SER A 346 24.73 -9.49 38.36
CA SER A 346 25.73 -8.76 39.19
C SER A 346 27.20 -8.90 38.80
N LYS A 347 27.54 -9.46 37.63
CA LYS A 347 28.92 -9.43 37.08
C LYS A 347 29.12 -8.24 36.15
N ARG A 348 29.05 -7.00 36.67
CA ARG A 348 29.49 -5.82 35.91
C ARG A 348 29.91 -4.58 36.70
N MET A 349 30.21 -4.69 37.98
CA MET A 349 30.86 -3.63 38.75
C MET A 349 32.13 -4.16 39.41
N LYS A 350 33.18 -4.39 38.61
CA LYS A 350 34.56 -4.59 39.08
C LYS A 350 35.52 -4.56 37.89
N LEU A 351 35.49 -3.46 37.12
CA LEU A 351 36.54 -3.16 36.14
C LEU A 351 36.55 -1.67 35.76
N GLU A 352 36.48 -0.80 36.76
CA GLU A 352 36.83 0.63 36.63
C GLU A 352 37.51 1.06 37.93
N ALA A 353 38.74 0.58 38.16
CA ALA A 353 39.66 1.14 39.16
C ALA A 353 41.07 0.58 38.94
N ILE A 354 41.75 0.98 37.86
CA ILE A 354 43.21 1.14 37.80
C ILE A 354 43.50 2.46 37.11
#